data_AF-A0A3M1LBY1-F1
#
_entry.id   AF-A0A3M1LBY1-F1
#
_cell.length_a   1.000
_cell.length_b   1.000
_cell.length_c   1.000
_cell.angle_alpha   90.00
_cell.angle_beta   90.00
_cell.angle_gamma   90.00
#
_symmetry.space_group_name_H-M   'P 1'
#
loop_
_entity.id
_entity.type
_entity.pdbx_description
1 polymer ?
#
loop_
_entity_poly.entity_id
_entity_poly.type
_entity_poly.pdbx_seq_one_letter_code
_entity_poly.pdbx_strand_id
1 'polypeptide(L)'
;MLNRTPLTLLLLAGCLALPVSLHAQPTPDTLPPKREFRALWVASVNNLDFPSRPGLDAAAFQAEWEAVLKEMAEAHFNAVIVQLRPAGDALYPSKLAPWSAFLVSGQGQAPEFDFDPLDWMIRRTHDYGLEFHAWLNPLRGGLRPDTSGLAPWHPARLHPEWVVPYNNRLYFNPGLEPVRRMVIEVVEELVTHYDVDAVHFDDYFYPYKVSGQHFNDSLTYFQQHQPGQSVSDWRRQNIDRLIEGVSRKLRAVAPEVRFGVSPFGVWRNEVQDPLGSPTTSPTTAYDDLYANTLRWLENGWVDYVIPQLYWSTEDPANPFGRLLT
;
A
#
# COMPACT_ATOMS: atom_id res chain seq x y z
N MET A 1 42.68 -77.43 -57.33
CA MET A 1 41.46 -76.92 -58.00
C MET A 1 40.86 -75.84 -57.11
N LEU A 2 40.44 -74.73 -57.72
CA LEU A 2 40.12 -73.47 -57.08
C LEU A 2 39.05 -73.60 -55.98
N ASN A 3 39.36 -73.19 -54.75
CA ASN A 3 38.36 -72.91 -53.73
C ASN A 3 38.23 -71.39 -53.56
N ARG A 4 37.04 -70.90 -53.94
CA ARG A 4 36.63 -69.50 -53.88
C ARG A 4 36.37 -69.10 -52.42
N THR A 5 37.15 -68.17 -51.90
CA THR A 5 36.84 -67.39 -50.69
C THR A 5 35.80 -66.31 -51.03
N PRO A 6 34.65 -66.24 -50.34
CA PRO A 6 33.71 -65.15 -50.49
C PRO A 6 34.13 -63.93 -49.66
N LEU A 7 33.93 -62.77 -50.28
CA LEU A 7 34.21 -61.43 -49.79
C LEU A 7 33.08 -60.94 -48.85
N THR A 8 33.51 -60.43 -47.70
CA THR A 8 32.97 -59.46 -46.74
C THR A 8 31.59 -58.81 -46.97
N LEU A 9 30.79 -58.71 -45.90
CA LEU A 9 30.09 -57.45 -45.56
C LEU A 9 29.96 -57.32 -44.02
N LEU A 10 30.83 -56.52 -43.40
CA LEU A 10 30.67 -56.06 -42.02
C LEU A 10 29.85 -54.77 -42.04
N LEU A 11 28.67 -54.79 -41.44
CA LEU A 11 27.88 -53.59 -41.14
C LEU A 11 28.49 -52.90 -39.90
N LEU A 12 29.18 -51.78 -40.10
CA LEU A 12 29.47 -50.83 -39.02
C LEU A 12 28.18 -50.06 -38.70
N ALA A 13 27.56 -50.37 -37.57
CA ALA A 13 26.53 -49.52 -36.97
C ALA A 13 27.21 -48.31 -36.32
N GLY A 14 27.20 -47.17 -37.00
CA GLY A 14 27.60 -45.89 -36.43
C GLY A 14 26.56 -45.38 -35.45
N CYS A 15 26.82 -45.50 -34.15
CA CYS A 15 26.08 -44.77 -33.11
C CYS A 15 26.38 -43.27 -33.23
N LEU A 16 25.50 -42.53 -33.90
CA LEU A 16 25.42 -41.09 -33.81
C LEU A 16 24.95 -40.70 -32.39
N ALA A 17 25.89 -40.36 -31.53
CA ALA A 17 25.59 -39.70 -30.25
C ALA A 17 25.14 -38.26 -30.54
N LEU A 18 23.83 -38.04 -30.55
CA LEU A 18 23.27 -36.69 -30.53
C LEU A 18 23.55 -36.07 -29.16
N PRO A 19 24.07 -34.83 -29.08
CA PRO A 19 24.19 -34.13 -27.80
C PRO A 19 22.78 -33.84 -27.28
N VAL A 20 22.38 -34.57 -26.24
CA VAL A 20 21.21 -34.21 -25.45
C VAL A 20 21.60 -32.98 -24.65
N SER A 21 21.16 -31.80 -25.10
CA SER A 21 21.19 -30.59 -24.29
C SER A 21 20.28 -30.81 -23.09
N LEU A 22 20.86 -31.24 -21.96
CA LEU A 22 20.24 -31.18 -20.65
C LEU A 22 19.93 -29.71 -20.36
N HIS A 23 18.70 -29.30 -20.65
CA HIS A 23 18.16 -28.06 -20.11
C HIS A 23 18.08 -28.27 -18.60
N ALA A 24 18.86 -27.50 -17.85
CA ALA A 24 18.75 -27.46 -16.40
C ALA A 24 17.27 -27.23 -16.04
N GLN A 25 16.72 -28.07 -15.17
CA GLN A 25 15.38 -27.81 -14.64
C GLN A 25 15.41 -26.45 -13.94
N PRO A 26 14.43 -25.55 -14.20
CA PRO A 26 14.33 -24.29 -13.47
C PRO A 26 14.34 -24.57 -11.96
N THR A 27 15.23 -23.91 -11.23
CA THR A 27 15.23 -23.95 -9.77
C THR A 27 13.90 -23.39 -9.24
N PRO A 28 13.43 -23.81 -8.05
CA PRO A 28 12.15 -23.35 -7.48
C PRO A 28 11.99 -21.82 -7.46
N ASP A 29 13.10 -21.08 -7.35
CA ASP A 29 13.15 -19.59 -7.37
C ASP A 29 12.89 -18.96 -8.75
N THR A 30 12.71 -19.75 -9.81
CA THR A 30 12.46 -19.25 -11.19
C THR A 30 11.08 -19.60 -11.71
N LEU A 31 10.26 -20.30 -10.92
CA LEU A 31 8.87 -20.55 -11.28
C LEU A 31 8.01 -19.36 -10.84
N PRO A 32 7.15 -18.82 -11.71
CA PRO A 32 6.22 -17.77 -11.30
C PRO A 32 5.37 -18.30 -10.14
N PRO A 33 4.94 -17.42 -9.20
CA PRO A 33 4.12 -17.83 -8.08
C PRO A 33 2.86 -18.54 -8.60
N LYS A 34 2.39 -19.55 -7.87
CA LYS A 34 1.20 -20.34 -8.25
C LYS A 34 -0.02 -19.47 -8.54
N ARG A 35 -0.08 -18.28 -7.94
CA ARG A 35 -1.06 -17.23 -8.20
C ARG A 35 -0.33 -15.89 -8.28
N GLU A 36 -0.57 -15.15 -9.35
CA GLU A 36 -0.14 -13.75 -9.50
C GLU A 36 -1.11 -12.84 -8.75
N PHE A 37 -0.60 -11.81 -8.07
CA PHE A 37 -1.43 -10.78 -7.44
C PHE A 37 -1.94 -9.80 -8.51
N ARG A 38 -3.26 -9.69 -8.66
CA ARG A 38 -3.91 -8.82 -9.64
C ARG A 38 -4.99 -8.04 -8.91
N ALA A 39 -4.70 -6.77 -8.62
CA ALA A 39 -5.59 -5.92 -7.84
C ALA A 39 -5.93 -4.60 -8.51
N LEU A 40 -7.02 -4.01 -8.05
CA LEU A 40 -7.46 -2.66 -8.39
C LEU A 40 -7.62 -1.83 -7.10
N TRP A 41 -7.06 -0.62 -7.10
CA TRP A 41 -7.36 0.36 -6.05
C TRP A 41 -8.69 1.01 -6.31
N VAL A 42 -9.52 1.11 -5.27
CA VAL A 42 -10.80 1.82 -5.28
C VAL A 42 -10.71 2.96 -4.26
N ALA A 43 -10.50 4.18 -4.76
CA ALA A 43 -10.34 5.37 -3.93
C ALA A 43 -11.69 6.02 -3.59
N SER A 44 -11.85 6.37 -2.32
CA SER A 44 -13.03 7.06 -1.80
C SER A 44 -12.82 8.56 -1.65
N VAL A 45 -11.57 9.02 -1.56
CA VAL A 45 -11.24 10.45 -1.48
C VAL A 45 -11.78 11.18 -2.70
N ASN A 46 -12.55 12.25 -2.46
CA ASN A 46 -13.27 13.00 -3.48
C ASN A 46 -14.23 12.17 -4.34
N ASN A 47 -14.66 10.99 -3.85
CA ASN A 47 -15.52 10.07 -4.59
C ASN A 47 -14.92 9.70 -5.96
N LEU A 48 -13.60 9.45 -6.00
CA LEU A 48 -12.88 9.21 -7.25
C LEU A 48 -13.38 7.95 -7.97
N ASP A 49 -13.51 6.83 -7.23
CA ASP A 49 -13.94 5.55 -7.78
C ASP A 49 -15.24 5.07 -7.13
N PHE A 50 -15.31 5.06 -5.79
CA PHE A 50 -16.49 4.59 -5.06
C PHE A 50 -16.60 5.22 -3.64
N PRO A 51 -17.82 5.55 -3.17
CA PRO A 51 -19.06 5.61 -3.95
C PRO A 51 -19.02 6.78 -4.94
N SER A 52 -19.87 6.76 -5.98
CA SER A 52 -19.89 7.79 -7.04
C SER A 52 -20.16 9.20 -6.54
N ARG A 53 -20.84 9.32 -5.38
CA ARG A 53 -21.07 10.56 -4.65
C ARG A 53 -21.40 10.25 -3.18
N PRO A 54 -21.33 11.24 -2.28
CA PRO A 54 -21.80 11.06 -0.91
C PRO A 54 -23.32 10.90 -0.85
N GLY A 55 -23.80 10.20 0.20
CA GLY A 55 -25.22 10.09 0.49
C GLY A 55 -26.00 9.32 -0.57
N LEU A 56 -25.42 8.22 -1.07
CA LEU A 56 -26.20 7.20 -1.78
C LEU A 56 -27.20 6.56 -0.81
N ASP A 57 -28.35 6.15 -1.33
CA ASP A 57 -29.22 5.22 -0.59
C ASP A 57 -28.60 3.81 -0.60
N ALA A 58 -29.14 2.94 0.25
CA ALA A 58 -28.67 1.57 0.42
C ALA A 58 -28.63 0.80 -0.91
N ALA A 59 -29.67 0.93 -1.74
CA ALA A 59 -29.78 0.18 -3.00
C ALA A 59 -28.74 0.65 -4.02
N ALA A 60 -28.53 1.96 -4.14
CA ALA A 60 -27.53 2.54 -5.03
C ALA A 60 -26.10 2.19 -4.58
N PHE A 61 -25.82 2.26 -3.26
CA PHE A 61 -24.53 1.86 -2.70
C PHE A 61 -24.19 0.40 -3.03
N GLN A 62 -25.14 -0.51 -2.80
CA GLN A 62 -24.97 -1.93 -3.08
C GLN A 62 -24.80 -2.19 -4.59
N ALA A 63 -25.61 -1.56 -5.43
CA ALA A 63 -25.54 -1.72 -6.88
C ALA A 63 -24.22 -1.22 -7.47
N GLU A 64 -23.69 -0.10 -6.99
CA GLU A 64 -22.39 0.43 -7.42
C GLU A 64 -21.25 -0.51 -7.00
N TRP A 65 -21.27 -1.03 -5.77
CA TRP A 65 -20.23 -1.96 -5.32
C TRP A 65 -20.26 -3.28 -6.12
N GLU A 66 -21.45 -3.83 -6.37
CA GLU A 66 -21.62 -5.03 -7.21
C GLU A 66 -21.08 -4.81 -8.63
N ALA A 67 -21.26 -3.61 -9.20
CA ALA A 67 -20.73 -3.29 -10.52
C ALA A 67 -19.19 -3.32 -10.54
N VAL A 68 -18.54 -2.76 -9.51
CA VAL A 68 -17.07 -2.83 -9.35
C VAL A 68 -16.61 -4.28 -9.28
N LEU A 69 -17.20 -5.10 -8.40
CA LEU A 69 -16.81 -6.50 -8.23
C LEU A 69 -17.00 -7.33 -9.50
N LYS A 70 -18.10 -7.08 -10.22
CA LYS A 70 -18.38 -7.74 -11.50
C LYS A 70 -17.34 -7.40 -12.56
N GLU A 71 -17.01 -6.12 -12.73
CA GLU A 71 -15.97 -5.69 -13.69
C GLU A 71 -14.62 -6.31 -13.35
N MET A 72 -14.25 -6.33 -12.07
CA MET A 72 -13.03 -6.95 -11.59
C MET A 72 -12.98 -8.46 -11.88
N ALA A 73 -14.09 -9.17 -11.64
CA ALA A 73 -14.18 -10.61 -11.93
C ALA A 73 -14.10 -10.91 -13.44
N GLU A 74 -14.77 -10.11 -14.28
CA GLU A 74 -14.72 -10.20 -15.75
C GLU A 74 -13.30 -9.95 -16.29
N ALA A 75 -12.55 -9.05 -15.66
CA ALA A 75 -11.15 -8.76 -15.97
C ALA A 75 -10.14 -9.69 -15.25
N HIS A 76 -10.63 -10.71 -14.54
CA HIS A 76 -9.81 -11.71 -13.83
C HIS A 76 -8.89 -11.14 -12.72
N PHE A 77 -9.27 -10.04 -12.07
CA PHE A 77 -8.63 -9.62 -10.82
C PHE A 77 -8.88 -10.65 -9.70
N ASN A 78 -8.05 -10.62 -8.65
CA ASN A 78 -8.19 -11.51 -7.48
C ASN A 78 -8.13 -10.78 -6.14
N ALA A 79 -7.95 -9.46 -6.13
CA ALA A 79 -8.00 -8.65 -4.92
C ALA A 79 -8.50 -7.24 -5.23
N VAL A 80 -9.15 -6.59 -4.27
CA VAL A 80 -9.54 -5.18 -4.32
C VAL A 80 -8.92 -4.43 -3.15
N ILE A 81 -8.35 -3.25 -3.41
CA ILE A 81 -7.71 -2.41 -2.40
C ILE A 81 -8.58 -1.17 -2.18
N VAL A 82 -9.35 -1.14 -1.09
CA VAL A 82 -10.44 -0.17 -0.90
C VAL A 82 -10.09 0.88 0.12
N GLN A 83 -10.21 2.16 -0.23
CA GLN A 83 -9.89 3.26 0.67
C GLN A 83 -10.95 3.45 1.77
N LEU A 84 -10.69 2.94 2.96
CA LEU A 84 -11.59 3.05 4.11
C LEU A 84 -11.31 4.27 4.99
N ARG A 85 -10.08 4.81 4.94
CA ARG A 85 -9.67 6.01 5.69
C ARG A 85 -8.97 7.00 4.75
N PRO A 86 -9.71 7.90 4.09
CA PRO A 86 -9.12 8.86 3.15
C PRO A 86 -8.48 10.08 3.83
N ALA A 87 -9.04 10.59 4.94
CA ALA A 87 -8.56 11.82 5.60
C ALA A 87 -9.05 11.96 7.06
N GLY A 88 -8.49 11.17 7.97
CA GLY A 88 -8.79 11.27 9.41
C GLY A 88 -10.15 10.67 9.83
N ASP A 89 -10.88 10.10 8.87
CA ASP A 89 -12.23 9.56 8.95
C ASP A 89 -12.28 8.05 8.66
N ALA A 90 -13.49 7.48 8.63
CA ALA A 90 -13.75 6.06 8.36
C ALA A 90 -14.99 5.87 7.48
N LEU A 91 -14.93 4.93 6.53
CA LEU A 91 -16.09 4.44 5.77
C LEU A 91 -16.79 3.25 6.46
N TYR A 92 -16.63 3.14 7.78
CA TYR A 92 -17.19 2.09 8.62
C TYR A 92 -17.50 2.62 10.02
N PRO A 93 -18.35 1.94 10.82
CA PRO A 93 -18.57 2.30 12.21
C PRO A 93 -17.28 2.23 13.03
N SER A 94 -16.77 3.39 13.45
CA SER A 94 -15.53 3.53 14.24
C SER A 94 -15.79 4.32 15.51
N LYS A 95 -15.12 3.94 16.61
CA LYS A 95 -15.06 4.72 17.85
C LYS A 95 -13.89 5.71 17.85
N LEU A 96 -12.95 5.58 16.91
CA LEU A 96 -11.70 6.34 16.83
C LEU A 96 -11.71 7.41 15.74
N ALA A 97 -12.57 7.27 14.73
CA ALA A 97 -12.64 8.19 13.60
C ALA A 97 -14.10 8.47 13.18
N PRO A 98 -14.45 9.71 12.80
CA PRO A 98 -15.78 10.03 12.32
C PRO A 98 -16.08 9.41 10.97
N TRP A 99 -17.36 9.15 10.74
CA TRP A 99 -17.86 8.76 9.42
C TRP A 99 -17.37 9.71 8.34
N SER A 100 -16.90 9.15 7.24
CA SER A 100 -16.35 9.90 6.13
C SER A 100 -17.42 10.69 5.39
N ALA A 101 -17.10 11.95 5.07
CA ALA A 101 -17.93 12.79 4.20
C ALA A 101 -18.00 12.28 2.75
N PHE A 102 -17.22 11.26 2.39
CA PHE A 102 -17.32 10.62 1.07
C PHE A 102 -18.37 9.51 1.04
N LEU A 103 -18.76 8.96 2.18
CA LEU A 103 -19.87 8.02 2.29
C LEU A 103 -21.20 8.74 2.53
N VAL A 104 -21.19 9.74 3.41
CA VAL A 104 -22.39 10.44 3.89
C VAL A 104 -22.37 11.93 3.58
N SER A 105 -23.54 12.58 3.58
CA SER A 105 -23.66 14.02 3.41
C SER A 105 -23.25 14.79 4.68
N GLY A 106 -21.95 14.82 4.96
CA GLY A 106 -21.35 15.53 6.10
C GLY A 106 -20.58 14.60 7.05
N GLN A 107 -19.36 14.97 7.41
CA GLN A 107 -18.49 14.13 8.24
C GLN A 107 -19.09 13.89 9.63
N GLY A 108 -19.02 12.64 10.10
CA GLY A 108 -19.44 12.21 11.43
C GLY A 108 -20.88 11.74 11.54
N GLN A 109 -21.69 11.86 10.49
CA GLN A 109 -23.04 11.28 10.43
C GLN A 109 -22.99 9.83 9.93
N ALA A 110 -23.70 8.91 10.56
CA ALA A 110 -23.83 7.55 10.05
C ALA A 110 -24.71 7.51 8.79
N PRO A 111 -24.45 6.60 7.83
CA PRO A 111 -25.36 6.39 6.70
C PRO A 111 -26.71 5.85 7.18
N GLU A 112 -27.77 6.13 6.46
CA GLU A 112 -29.13 5.61 6.74
C GLU A 112 -29.30 4.19 6.14
N PHE A 113 -28.35 3.31 6.43
CA PHE A 113 -28.41 1.90 6.03
C PHE A 113 -28.92 1.06 7.20
N ASP A 114 -29.61 -0.05 6.89
CA ASP A 114 -30.00 -1.07 7.87
C ASP A 114 -28.92 -2.15 8.05
N PHE A 115 -27.73 -1.95 7.47
CA PHE A 115 -26.56 -2.80 7.56
C PHE A 115 -25.27 -2.00 7.79
N ASP A 116 -24.21 -2.69 8.21
CA ASP A 116 -22.85 -2.14 8.24
C ASP A 116 -22.25 -2.15 6.82
N PRO A 117 -21.91 -0.98 6.24
CA PRO A 117 -21.44 -0.91 4.86
C PRO A 117 -20.16 -1.71 4.62
N LEU A 118 -19.23 -1.74 5.58
CA LEU A 118 -17.95 -2.41 5.37
C LEU A 118 -18.08 -3.93 5.46
N ASP A 119 -18.78 -4.44 6.47
CA ASP A 119 -19.04 -5.88 6.61
C ASP A 119 -19.79 -6.41 5.37
N TRP A 120 -20.77 -5.65 4.86
CA TRP A 120 -21.48 -6.01 3.63
C TRP A 120 -20.54 -6.01 2.40
N MET A 121 -19.70 -4.97 2.24
CA MET A 121 -18.74 -4.90 1.13
C MET A 121 -17.74 -6.06 1.13
N ILE A 122 -17.21 -6.43 2.30
CA ILE A 122 -16.23 -7.52 2.47
C ILE A 122 -16.86 -8.85 2.08
N ARG A 123 -18.00 -9.21 2.69
CA ARG A 123 -18.69 -10.47 2.38
C ARG A 123 -18.99 -10.59 0.89
N ARG A 124 -19.46 -9.49 0.29
CA ARG A 124 -19.76 -9.52 -1.15
C ARG A 124 -18.50 -9.67 -2.00
N THR A 125 -17.40 -9.06 -1.61
CA THR A 125 -16.09 -9.23 -2.28
C THR A 125 -15.65 -10.69 -2.25
N HIS A 126 -15.78 -11.34 -1.09
CA HIS A 126 -15.46 -12.75 -0.92
C HIS A 126 -16.36 -13.69 -1.75
N ASP A 127 -17.65 -13.37 -1.92
CA ASP A 127 -18.55 -14.14 -2.79
C ASP A 127 -18.09 -14.15 -4.26
N TYR A 128 -17.40 -13.10 -4.72
CA TYR A 128 -16.77 -13.05 -6.06
C TYR A 128 -15.40 -13.75 -6.10
N GLY A 129 -14.93 -14.30 -4.97
CA GLY A 129 -13.62 -14.94 -4.85
C GLY A 129 -12.45 -13.95 -4.90
N LEU A 130 -12.70 -12.69 -4.53
CA LEU A 130 -11.70 -11.62 -4.45
C LEU A 130 -11.24 -11.44 -3.00
N GLU A 131 -9.96 -11.14 -2.79
CA GLU A 131 -9.44 -10.68 -1.49
C GLU A 131 -9.81 -9.21 -1.26
N PHE A 132 -10.14 -8.83 -0.02
CA PHE A 132 -10.43 -7.45 0.38
C PHE A 132 -9.27 -6.87 1.19
N HIS A 133 -8.58 -5.90 0.60
CA HIS A 133 -7.48 -5.18 1.24
C HIS A 133 -7.97 -3.80 1.72
N ALA A 134 -7.95 -3.58 3.03
CA ALA A 134 -8.34 -2.31 3.63
C ALA A 134 -7.24 -1.25 3.49
N TRP A 135 -7.46 -0.26 2.64
CA TRP A 135 -6.54 0.85 2.44
C TRP A 135 -6.82 2.03 3.38
N LEU A 136 -5.81 2.39 4.16
CA LEU A 136 -5.84 3.52 5.08
C LEU A 136 -4.75 4.53 4.73
N ASN A 137 -5.13 5.80 4.64
CA ASN A 137 -4.17 6.90 4.72
C ASN A 137 -3.85 7.15 6.21
N PRO A 138 -2.60 6.93 6.66
CA PRO A 138 -2.31 6.94 8.09
C PRO A 138 -2.30 8.36 8.69
N LEU A 139 -1.80 9.35 7.94
CA LEU A 139 -1.39 10.63 8.50
C LEU A 139 -2.12 11.85 7.95
N ARG A 140 -2.94 11.73 6.91
CA ARG A 140 -3.81 12.83 6.48
C ARG A 140 -4.93 13.04 7.51
N GLY A 141 -4.97 14.23 8.11
CA GLY A 141 -5.97 14.62 9.11
C GLY A 141 -7.11 15.47 8.59
N GLY A 142 -7.02 15.95 7.34
CA GLY A 142 -8.08 16.73 6.69
C GLY A 142 -7.68 17.27 5.34
N LEU A 143 -8.68 17.60 4.51
CA LEU A 143 -8.47 18.17 3.16
C LEU A 143 -8.42 19.71 3.12
N ARG A 144 -8.54 20.34 4.28
CA ARG A 144 -8.35 21.78 4.49
C ARG A 144 -7.17 21.98 5.44
N PRO A 145 -6.53 23.17 5.49
CA PRO A 145 -5.42 23.42 6.40
C PRO A 145 -5.84 23.72 7.84
N ASP A 146 -7.12 23.52 8.18
CA ASP A 146 -7.71 23.81 9.49
C ASP A 146 -8.79 22.77 9.85
N THR A 147 -9.37 22.93 11.03
CA THR A 147 -10.34 21.98 11.59
C THR A 147 -11.80 22.42 11.44
N SER A 148 -12.09 23.52 10.75
CA SER A 148 -13.42 24.16 10.69
C SER A 148 -14.51 23.28 10.09
N GLY A 149 -14.14 22.34 9.21
CA GLY A 149 -15.05 21.39 8.57
C GLY A 149 -15.07 19.99 9.19
N LEU A 150 -14.34 19.77 10.29
CA LEU A 150 -14.21 18.45 10.90
C LEU A 150 -15.28 18.20 11.96
N ALA A 151 -15.76 16.96 12.07
CA ALA A 151 -16.71 16.54 13.09
C ALA A 151 -16.21 16.90 14.51
N PRO A 152 -17.08 17.28 15.48
CA PRO A 152 -16.64 17.77 16.79
C PRO A 152 -15.69 16.84 17.57
N TRP A 153 -15.86 15.53 17.38
CA TRP A 153 -15.06 14.49 18.03
C TRP A 153 -13.91 13.97 17.15
N HIS A 154 -13.64 14.58 16.00
CA HIS A 154 -12.51 14.23 15.15
C HIS A 154 -11.19 14.38 15.91
N PRO A 155 -10.22 13.45 15.81
CA PRO A 155 -8.97 13.52 16.58
C PRO A 155 -8.20 14.84 16.42
N ALA A 156 -8.12 15.37 15.20
CA ALA A 156 -7.52 16.70 14.95
C ALA A 156 -8.21 17.89 15.67
N ARG A 157 -9.49 17.76 16.04
CA ARG A 157 -10.20 18.78 16.83
C ARG A 157 -10.03 18.59 18.33
N LEU A 158 -10.02 17.34 18.78
CA LEU A 158 -9.78 17.00 20.17
C LEU A 158 -8.34 17.27 20.60
N HIS A 159 -7.41 17.10 19.66
CA HIS A 159 -5.97 17.24 19.85
C HIS A 159 -5.37 18.18 18.79
N PRO A 160 -5.63 19.49 18.88
CA PRO A 160 -5.07 20.46 17.93
C PRO A 160 -3.54 20.49 17.92
N GLU A 161 -2.89 20.03 18.99
CA GLU A 161 -1.44 19.88 19.07
C GLU A 161 -0.88 18.70 18.26
N TRP A 162 -1.74 17.80 17.77
CA TRP A 162 -1.32 16.65 16.96
C TRP A 162 -1.14 16.98 15.48
N VAL A 163 -1.61 18.15 15.02
CA VAL A 163 -1.73 18.43 13.59
C VAL A 163 -0.85 19.57 13.11
N VAL A 164 -0.41 19.46 11.86
CA VAL A 164 0.42 20.42 11.16
C VAL A 164 -0.27 20.79 9.84
N PRO A 165 -0.67 22.06 9.65
CA PRO A 165 -1.09 22.57 8.36
C PRO A 165 0.07 22.57 7.38
N TYR A 166 -0.11 22.00 6.19
CA TYR A 166 0.92 21.97 5.14
C TYR A 166 0.25 21.85 3.77
N ASN A 167 0.70 22.63 2.77
CA ASN A 167 0.18 22.59 1.41
C ASN A 167 -1.36 22.51 1.30
N ASN A 168 -2.05 23.45 1.97
CA ASN A 168 -3.51 23.56 2.03
C ASN A 168 -4.25 22.32 2.59
N ARG A 169 -3.56 21.46 3.32
CA ARG A 169 -4.11 20.26 3.98
C ARG A 169 -3.67 20.20 5.43
N LEU A 170 -4.31 19.33 6.20
CA LEU A 170 -4.00 19.07 7.60
C LEU A 170 -3.41 17.67 7.72
N TYR A 171 -2.27 17.55 8.40
CA TYR A 171 -1.59 16.28 8.62
C TYR A 171 -1.40 16.03 10.11
N PHE A 172 -1.59 14.79 10.55
CA PHE A 172 -1.12 14.36 11.86
C PHE A 172 0.40 14.30 11.87
N ASN A 173 1.03 14.76 12.95
CA ASN A 173 2.48 14.79 13.11
C ASN A 173 2.99 13.42 13.59
N PRO A 174 3.64 12.61 12.74
CA PRO A 174 4.11 11.27 13.13
C PRO A 174 5.25 11.32 14.15
N GLY A 175 5.85 12.49 14.40
CA GLY A 175 6.79 12.69 15.50
C GLY A 175 6.18 12.39 16.86
N LEU A 176 4.88 12.65 17.03
CA LEU A 176 4.18 12.44 18.29
C LEU A 176 3.80 10.97 18.48
N GLU A 177 4.18 10.41 19.62
CA GLU A 177 3.82 9.04 19.98
C GLU A 177 2.30 8.81 20.04
N PRO A 178 1.47 9.73 20.61
CA PRO A 178 0.02 9.57 20.59
C PRO A 178 -0.59 9.48 19.17
N VAL A 179 -0.01 10.18 18.19
CA VAL A 179 -0.43 10.09 16.78
C VAL A 179 -0.16 8.71 16.22
N ARG A 180 1.05 8.17 16.43
CA ARG A 180 1.39 6.82 15.96
C ARG A 180 0.51 5.77 16.61
N ARG A 181 0.26 5.90 17.92
CA ARG A 181 -0.62 5.02 18.68
C ARG A 181 -2.05 5.03 18.14
N MET A 182 -2.62 6.21 17.90
CA MET A 182 -3.95 6.35 17.31
C MET A 182 -4.06 5.58 15.97
N VAL A 183 -3.06 5.67 15.09
CA VAL A 183 -3.08 4.93 13.82
C VAL A 183 -3.04 3.42 14.05
N ILE A 184 -2.21 2.94 14.99
CA ILE A 184 -2.14 1.52 15.35
C ILE A 184 -3.47 1.02 15.94
N GLU A 185 -4.12 1.82 16.79
CA GLU A 185 -5.43 1.50 17.38
C GLU A 185 -6.54 1.48 16.32
N VAL A 186 -6.48 2.36 15.30
CA VAL A 186 -7.40 2.32 14.15
C VAL A 186 -7.23 1.02 13.35
N VAL A 187 -5.99 0.58 13.13
CA VAL A 187 -5.73 -0.71 12.47
C VAL A 187 -6.28 -1.87 13.32
N GLU A 188 -6.03 -1.87 14.63
CA GLU A 188 -6.56 -2.87 15.56
C GLU A 188 -8.09 -2.93 15.54
N GLU A 189 -8.77 -1.78 15.65
CA GLU A 189 -10.24 -1.70 15.60
C GLU A 189 -10.77 -2.33 14.30
N LEU A 190 -10.11 -2.05 13.18
CA LEU A 190 -10.51 -2.58 11.89
C LEU A 190 -10.37 -4.10 11.83
N VAL A 191 -9.18 -4.65 12.12
CA VAL A 191 -8.93 -6.08 11.92
C VAL A 191 -9.59 -6.98 12.98
N THR A 192 -9.99 -6.42 14.12
CA THR A 192 -10.70 -7.16 15.17
C THR A 192 -12.22 -7.19 14.96
N HIS A 193 -12.76 -6.35 14.07
CA HIS A 193 -14.19 -6.28 13.78
C HIS A 193 -14.56 -6.77 12.37
N TYR A 194 -13.62 -6.77 11.42
CA TYR A 194 -13.89 -7.07 10.02
C TYR A 194 -12.94 -8.12 9.45
N ASP A 195 -13.47 -9.03 8.64
CA ASP A 195 -12.74 -10.13 8.00
C ASP A 195 -12.00 -9.66 6.74
N VAL A 196 -11.03 -8.76 6.93
CA VAL A 196 -10.19 -8.24 5.82
C VAL A 196 -9.00 -9.17 5.56
N ASP A 197 -8.60 -9.32 4.30
CA ASP A 197 -7.46 -10.19 3.92
C ASP A 197 -6.10 -9.48 4.08
N ALA A 198 -6.11 -8.15 4.06
CA ALA A 198 -4.93 -7.34 4.30
C ALA A 198 -5.26 -5.92 4.76
N VAL A 199 -4.29 -5.29 5.43
CA VAL A 199 -4.21 -3.84 5.63
C VAL A 199 -3.20 -3.27 4.64
N HIS A 200 -3.53 -2.13 4.05
CA HIS A 200 -2.75 -1.45 3.03
C HIS A 200 -2.55 0.03 3.37
N PHE A 201 -1.30 0.51 3.39
CA PHE A 201 -1.00 1.95 3.38
C PHE A 201 -0.50 2.38 2.00
N ASP A 202 -0.83 3.59 1.59
CA ASP A 202 -0.32 4.20 0.36
C ASP A 202 1.02 4.94 0.62
N ASP A 203 1.34 5.92 -0.23
CA ASP A 203 2.61 6.65 -0.27
C ASP A 203 2.65 7.88 0.64
N TYR A 204 1.54 8.21 1.34
CA TYR A 204 1.46 9.42 2.16
C TYR A 204 1.97 9.18 3.60
N PHE A 205 3.26 9.43 3.78
CA PHE A 205 3.91 9.50 5.10
C PHE A 205 4.04 10.96 5.56
N TYR A 206 5.23 11.55 5.45
CA TYR A 206 5.32 13.01 5.42
C TYR A 206 4.83 13.51 4.05
N PRO A 207 4.26 14.73 3.98
CA PRO A 207 3.74 15.24 2.72
C PRO A 207 4.86 15.53 1.71
N TYR A 208 4.54 15.34 0.44
CA TYR A 208 5.36 15.77 -0.70
C TYR A 208 5.83 17.22 -0.53
N LYS A 209 7.13 17.44 -0.75
CA LYS A 209 7.75 18.75 -0.58
C LYS A 209 7.16 19.76 -1.57
N VAL A 210 6.81 20.93 -1.05
CA VAL A 210 6.41 22.10 -1.82
C VAL A 210 7.46 23.18 -1.65
N SER A 211 7.88 23.78 -2.77
CA SER A 211 8.87 24.86 -2.76
C SER A 211 8.44 26.00 -1.83
N GLY A 212 9.37 26.43 -0.96
CA GLY A 212 9.14 27.48 0.03
C GLY A 212 8.29 27.08 1.24
N GLN A 213 7.86 25.82 1.36
CA GLN A 213 7.11 25.33 2.51
C GLN A 213 7.91 24.29 3.31
N HIS A 214 7.82 24.39 4.64
CA HIS A 214 8.42 23.42 5.56
C HIS A 214 7.34 22.78 6.42
N PHE A 215 7.43 21.46 6.62
CA PHE A 215 6.60 20.78 7.59
C PHE A 215 6.99 21.23 8.99
N ASN A 216 6.08 21.90 9.70
CA ASN A 216 6.38 22.60 10.95
C ASN A 216 6.34 21.65 12.17
N ASP A 217 7.30 20.73 12.25
CA ASP A 217 7.51 19.79 13.36
C ASP A 217 8.75 20.14 14.20
N SER A 218 9.31 21.35 14.02
CA SER A 218 10.58 21.78 14.63
C SER A 218 10.58 21.70 16.16
N LEU A 219 9.47 22.07 16.81
CA LEU A 219 9.32 21.97 18.27
C LEU A 219 9.30 20.50 18.72
N THR A 220 8.55 19.65 18.03
CA THR A 220 8.50 18.21 18.33
C THR A 220 9.87 17.56 18.14
N TYR A 221 10.58 17.91 17.06
CA TYR A 221 11.94 17.46 16.81
C TYR A 221 12.88 17.88 17.94
N PHE A 222 12.91 19.16 18.31
CA PHE A 222 13.76 19.67 19.39
C PHE A 222 13.55 18.90 20.70
N GLN A 223 12.29 18.57 21.02
CA GLN A 223 11.93 17.87 22.25
C GLN A 223 12.23 16.36 22.24
N GLN A 224 12.25 15.72 21.06
CA GLN A 224 12.19 14.25 20.97
C GLN A 224 13.33 13.59 20.18
N HIS A 225 14.17 14.36 19.50
CA HIS A 225 15.32 13.82 18.79
C HIS A 225 16.38 13.25 19.75
N GLN A 226 17.13 12.26 19.26
CA GLN A 226 18.30 11.75 19.97
C GLN A 226 19.51 12.69 19.76
N PRO A 227 20.48 12.75 20.69
CA PRO A 227 21.69 13.54 20.52
C PRO A 227 22.40 13.22 19.20
N GLY A 228 22.62 14.25 18.37
CA GLY A 228 23.29 14.13 17.07
C GLY A 228 22.44 13.56 15.93
N GLN A 229 21.17 13.20 16.18
CA GLN A 229 20.26 12.73 15.14
C GLN A 229 19.85 13.88 14.23
N SER A 230 19.90 13.69 12.91
CA SER A 230 19.39 14.69 11.97
C SER A 230 17.87 14.71 11.95
N VAL A 231 17.25 15.82 11.54
CA VAL A 231 15.78 15.90 11.36
C VAL A 231 15.28 14.84 10.39
N SER A 232 16.02 14.57 9.30
CA SER A 232 15.63 13.57 8.31
C SER A 232 15.67 12.15 8.88
N ASP A 233 16.68 11.81 9.68
CA ASP A 233 16.75 10.50 10.34
C ASP A 233 15.69 10.35 11.41
N TRP A 234 15.39 11.42 12.15
CA TRP A 234 14.32 11.45 13.13
C TRP A 234 12.95 11.23 12.46
N ARG A 235 12.67 11.92 11.35
CA ARG A 235 11.45 11.73 10.56
C ARG A 235 11.31 10.29 10.07
N ARG A 236 12.37 9.71 9.49
CA ARG A 236 12.39 8.29 9.08
C ARG A 236 12.12 7.35 10.26
N GLN A 237 12.79 7.56 11.38
CA GLN A 237 12.61 6.74 12.58
C GLN A 237 11.15 6.79 13.10
N ASN A 238 10.47 7.92 12.97
CA ASN A 238 9.07 8.03 13.38
C ASN A 238 8.14 7.23 12.48
N ILE A 239 8.39 7.21 11.17
CA ILE A 239 7.65 6.35 10.24
C ILE A 239 7.99 4.88 10.49
N ASP A 240 9.26 4.54 10.70
CA ASP A 240 9.69 3.17 11.05
C ASP A 240 8.95 2.65 12.29
N ARG A 241 8.86 3.47 13.35
CA ARG A 241 8.11 3.12 14.58
C ARG A 241 6.62 2.91 14.34
N LEU A 242 6.02 3.68 13.42
CA LEU A 242 4.63 3.50 13.03
C LEU A 242 4.44 2.16 12.30
N ILE A 243 5.25 1.89 11.28
CA ILE A 243 5.19 0.66 10.48
C ILE A 243 5.46 -0.57 11.36
N GLU A 244 6.51 -0.53 12.19
CA GLU A 244 6.81 -1.59 13.15
C GLU A 244 5.65 -1.81 14.15
N GLY A 245 5.06 -0.73 14.65
CA GLY A 245 3.95 -0.77 15.59
C GLY A 245 2.70 -1.44 15.01
N VAL A 246 2.32 -1.08 13.78
CA VAL A 246 1.22 -1.72 13.04
C VAL A 246 1.51 -3.19 12.82
N SER A 247 2.70 -3.51 12.34
CA SER A 247 3.17 -4.87 12.08
C SER A 247 3.11 -5.77 13.34
N ARG A 248 3.62 -5.27 14.47
CA ARG A 248 3.56 -5.97 15.76
C ARG A 248 2.13 -6.15 16.24
N LYS A 249 1.27 -5.15 16.05
CA LYS A 249 -0.13 -5.21 16.44
C LYS A 249 -0.88 -6.28 15.63
N LEU A 250 -0.76 -6.28 14.30
CA LEU A 250 -1.38 -7.27 13.42
C LEU A 250 -0.96 -8.70 13.80
N ARG A 251 0.34 -8.97 13.94
CA ARG A 251 0.82 -10.28 14.40
C ARG A 251 0.25 -10.74 15.74
N ALA A 252 -0.14 -9.80 16.62
CA ALA A 252 -0.67 -10.12 17.93
C ALA A 252 -2.18 -10.40 17.92
N VAL A 253 -2.95 -9.76 17.03
CA VAL A 253 -4.42 -9.79 17.08
C VAL A 253 -5.09 -10.41 15.85
N ALA A 254 -4.40 -10.42 14.70
CA ALA A 254 -4.89 -10.92 13.42
C ALA A 254 -3.71 -11.40 12.54
N PRO A 255 -2.96 -12.45 12.96
CA PRO A 255 -1.73 -12.89 12.30
C PRO A 255 -1.92 -13.40 10.86
N GLU A 256 -3.15 -13.73 10.46
CA GLU A 256 -3.54 -14.08 9.10
C GLU A 256 -3.69 -12.86 8.17
N VAL A 257 -3.89 -11.66 8.72
CA VAL A 257 -4.08 -10.43 7.94
C VAL A 257 -2.72 -9.88 7.51
N ARG A 258 -2.50 -9.80 6.20
CA ARG A 258 -1.25 -9.27 5.64
C ARG A 258 -1.17 -7.76 5.82
N PHE A 259 0.03 -7.23 5.98
CA PHE A 259 0.30 -5.80 5.99
C PHE A 259 1.17 -5.42 4.80
N GLY A 260 0.71 -4.49 3.97
CA GLY A 260 1.56 -3.96 2.91
C GLY A 260 1.46 -2.46 2.71
N VAL A 261 2.41 -1.97 1.93
CA VAL A 261 2.57 -0.55 1.65
C VAL A 261 2.80 -0.33 0.17
N SER A 262 2.14 0.67 -0.43
CA SER A 262 2.43 1.16 -1.77
C SER A 262 3.21 2.49 -1.69
N PRO A 263 4.55 2.45 -1.61
CA PRO A 263 5.35 3.66 -1.53
C PRO A 263 5.50 4.33 -2.90
N PHE A 264 6.00 5.57 -2.90
CA PHE A 264 6.50 6.22 -4.11
C PHE A 264 7.53 5.32 -4.83
N GLY A 265 7.46 5.27 -6.16
CA GLY A 265 8.14 4.24 -6.94
C GLY A 265 9.66 4.27 -6.91
N VAL A 266 10.28 5.42 -6.61
CA VAL A 266 11.74 5.54 -6.44
C VAL A 266 12.08 5.61 -4.95
N TRP A 267 12.75 4.59 -4.43
CA TRP A 267 13.20 4.56 -3.03
C TRP A 267 14.28 5.61 -2.76
N ARG A 268 15.37 5.54 -3.53
CA ARG A 268 16.50 6.49 -3.62
C ARG A 268 17.07 6.40 -5.04
N ASN A 269 17.70 7.47 -5.52
CA ASN A 269 18.49 7.36 -6.75
C ASN A 269 19.90 6.82 -6.43
N GLU A 270 20.51 6.16 -7.42
CA GLU A 270 21.84 5.56 -7.32
C GLU A 270 22.94 6.55 -6.90
N VAL A 271 22.81 7.82 -7.28
CA VAL A 271 23.80 8.86 -6.95
C VAL A 271 23.77 9.26 -5.47
N GLN A 272 22.66 9.01 -4.79
CA GLN A 272 22.50 9.21 -3.35
C GLN A 272 22.85 7.96 -2.53
N ASP A 273 22.71 6.76 -3.09
CA ASP A 273 23.00 5.48 -2.42
C ASP A 273 23.22 4.38 -3.47
N PRO A 274 24.28 3.56 -3.37
CA PRO A 274 24.56 2.50 -4.34
C PRO A 274 23.50 1.39 -4.41
N LEU A 275 22.61 1.27 -3.41
CA LEU A 275 21.44 0.39 -3.46
C LEU A 275 20.23 1.05 -4.15
N GLY A 276 20.33 2.34 -4.48
CA GLY A 276 19.29 3.09 -5.18
C GLY A 276 19.14 2.67 -6.64
N SER A 277 18.00 3.03 -7.24
CA SER A 277 17.73 2.75 -8.65
C SER A 277 18.50 3.72 -9.56
N PRO A 278 18.82 3.31 -10.81
CA PRO A 278 19.47 4.16 -11.82
C PRO A 278 18.49 5.21 -12.37
N THR A 279 18.11 6.16 -11.52
CA THR A 279 17.11 7.21 -11.77
C THR A 279 17.67 8.59 -11.41
N THR A 280 16.98 9.64 -11.82
CA THR A 280 17.29 11.03 -11.44
C THR A 280 16.05 11.73 -10.86
N SER A 281 15.26 10.97 -10.11
CA SER A 281 13.99 11.42 -9.56
C SER A 281 14.19 12.62 -8.62
N PRO A 282 13.43 13.72 -8.80
CA PRO A 282 13.51 14.89 -7.93
C PRO A 282 12.85 14.66 -6.56
N THR A 283 12.07 13.58 -6.43
CA THR A 283 11.44 13.15 -5.18
C THR A 283 11.70 11.67 -5.02
N THR A 284 12.00 11.23 -3.81
CA THR A 284 12.18 9.81 -3.50
C THR A 284 11.48 9.46 -2.20
N ALA A 285 11.11 8.18 -2.04
CA ALA A 285 10.44 7.70 -0.85
C ALA A 285 11.28 7.95 0.41
N TYR A 286 12.60 7.69 0.34
CA TYR A 286 13.48 7.79 1.51
C TYR A 286 13.87 9.23 1.87
N ASP A 287 14.22 10.07 0.90
CA ASP A 287 14.80 11.39 1.14
C ASP A 287 13.74 12.49 1.34
N ASP A 288 12.56 12.31 0.74
CA ASP A 288 11.53 13.34 0.71
C ASP A 288 10.29 12.98 1.51
N LEU A 289 9.88 11.71 1.46
CA LEU A 289 8.70 11.19 2.16
C LEU A 289 9.06 10.46 3.47
N TYR A 290 10.36 10.26 3.71
CA TYR A 290 10.93 9.58 4.89
C TYR A 290 10.42 8.14 5.08
N ALA A 291 10.13 7.46 3.98
CA ALA A 291 9.69 6.07 3.90
C ALA A 291 10.88 5.15 3.60
N ASN A 292 11.35 4.40 4.61
CA ASN A 292 12.47 3.49 4.46
C ASN A 292 12.01 2.06 4.14
N THR A 293 11.43 1.90 2.95
CA THR A 293 10.78 0.65 2.52
C THR A 293 11.71 -0.56 2.51
N LEU A 294 12.99 -0.36 2.15
CA LEU A 294 14.00 -1.42 2.20
C LEU A 294 14.17 -1.96 3.63
N ARG A 295 14.29 -1.07 4.62
CA ARG A 295 14.37 -1.47 6.03
C ARG A 295 13.11 -2.22 6.48
N TRP A 296 11.93 -1.80 6.04
CA TRP A 296 10.67 -2.45 6.43
C TRP A 296 10.59 -3.89 5.91
N LEU A 297 11.06 -4.13 4.69
CA LEU A 297 11.18 -5.47 4.11
C LEU A 297 12.23 -6.31 4.85
N GLU A 298 13.43 -5.78 5.06
CA GLU A 298 14.53 -6.51 5.73
C GLU A 298 14.17 -6.96 7.15
N ASN A 299 13.36 -6.17 7.87
CA ASN A 299 12.91 -6.50 9.21
C ASN A 299 11.61 -7.31 9.25
N GLY A 300 11.00 -7.65 8.10
CA GLY A 300 9.71 -8.34 8.03
C GLY A 300 8.59 -7.55 8.69
N TRP A 301 8.63 -6.21 8.60
CA TRP A 301 7.58 -5.36 9.13
C TRP A 301 6.39 -5.22 8.19
N VAL A 302 6.62 -5.42 6.89
CA VAL A 302 5.57 -5.50 5.87
C VAL A 302 5.68 -6.85 5.17
N ASP A 303 4.54 -7.44 4.84
CA ASP A 303 4.44 -8.68 4.08
C ASP A 303 4.59 -8.46 2.58
N TYR A 304 4.26 -7.25 2.10
CA TYR A 304 4.45 -6.85 0.70
C TYR A 304 4.68 -5.35 0.54
N VAL A 305 5.33 -4.98 -0.57
CA VAL A 305 5.39 -3.60 -1.07
C VAL A 305 4.91 -3.53 -2.51
N ILE A 306 4.25 -2.43 -2.88
CA ILE A 306 3.80 -2.17 -4.26
C ILE A 306 4.30 -0.79 -4.71
N PRO A 307 5.56 -0.64 -5.14
CA PRO A 307 6.10 0.65 -5.57
C PRO A 307 5.29 1.24 -6.73
N GLN A 308 4.96 2.53 -6.63
CA GLN A 308 4.15 3.23 -7.63
C GLN A 308 4.97 3.61 -8.88
N LEU A 309 5.13 2.66 -9.81
CA LEU A 309 5.89 2.84 -11.05
C LEU A 309 5.09 3.55 -12.15
N TYR A 310 4.62 4.77 -11.88
CA TYR A 310 3.70 5.51 -12.75
C TYR A 310 4.40 6.37 -13.80
N TRP A 311 5.39 5.78 -14.47
CA TRP A 311 6.15 6.43 -15.55
C TRP A 311 6.10 5.61 -16.82
N SER A 312 6.30 6.25 -17.98
CA SER A 312 6.44 5.53 -19.23
C SER A 312 7.80 4.82 -19.28
N THR A 313 7.94 3.88 -20.21
CA THR A 313 9.23 3.24 -20.51
C THR A 313 10.28 4.21 -21.06
N GLU A 314 9.86 5.37 -21.54
CA GLU A 314 10.70 6.40 -22.16
C GLU A 314 10.98 7.59 -21.24
N ASP A 315 10.47 7.58 -20.00
CA ASP A 315 10.72 8.67 -19.05
C ASP A 315 12.22 8.84 -18.81
N PRO A 316 12.80 10.04 -19.02
CA PRO A 316 14.23 10.24 -18.95
C PRO A 316 14.78 10.17 -17.52
N ALA A 317 13.95 10.40 -16.50
CA ALA A 317 14.37 10.43 -15.11
C ALA A 317 14.02 9.13 -14.37
N ASN A 318 12.90 8.48 -14.72
CA ASN A 318 12.32 7.34 -14.02
C ASN A 318 11.80 6.27 -15.00
N PRO A 319 12.62 5.76 -15.93
CA PRO A 319 12.14 4.84 -16.97
C PRO A 319 11.61 3.54 -16.35
N PHE A 320 10.34 3.21 -16.63
CA PHE A 320 9.64 2.05 -16.05
C PHE A 320 10.46 0.75 -16.09
N GLY A 321 11.07 0.43 -17.24
CA GLY A 321 11.84 -0.81 -17.42
C GLY A 321 13.08 -0.91 -16.53
N ARG A 322 13.64 0.21 -16.06
CA ARG A 322 14.77 0.23 -15.11
C ARG A 322 14.32 0.04 -13.67
N LEU A 323 13.08 0.41 -13.35
CA LEU A 323 12.52 0.29 -12.01
C LEU A 323 11.94 -1.12 -11.73
N LEU A 324 11.86 -1.97 -12.76
CA LEU A 324 11.45 -3.37 -12.64
C LEU A 324 12.58 -4.33 -12.23
N THR A 325 13.85 -3.89 -12.28
CA THR A 325 15.05 -4.74 -12.14
C THR A 325 15.85 -4.37 -10.92
#